data_AF-A0A6G3LMQ4-F1
#
_entry.id   AF-A0A6G3LMQ4-F1
#
_cell.length_a   1.000
_cell.length_b   1.000
_cell.length_c   1.000
_cell.angle_alpha   90.00
_cell.angle_beta   90.00
_cell.angle_gamma   90.00
#
_symmetry.space_group_name_H-M   'P 1'
#
loop_
_entity.id
_entity.type
_entity.pdbx_description
1 polymer ?
#
loop_
_entity_poly.entity_id
_entity_poly.type
_entity_poly.pdbx_seq_one_letter_code
_entity_poly.pdbx_strand_id
1 'polypeptide(L)'
;GEARNIGAGQYTIDGAVYVASEVARGKRLDEIPFVDGLTLTGEGFEVFLPYRYPLRNGAPFISEEEKRYILEELEEDEYQFLSQGRPPAIC
;
A
#
# COMPACT_ATOMS: atom_id res chain seq x y z
N GLY A 1 14.26 20.72 3.91
CA GLY A 1 14.22 20.40 2.48
C GLY A 1 12.98 21.02 1.88
N GLU A 2 13.00 21.33 0.59
CA GLU A 2 11.80 21.79 -0.12
C GLU A 2 10.86 20.61 -0.44
N ALA A 3 9.55 20.87 -0.45
CA ALA A 3 8.56 19.88 -0.85
C ALA A 3 8.75 19.49 -2.34
N ARG A 4 8.53 18.21 -2.63
CA ARG A 4 8.57 17.64 -3.98
C ARG A 4 7.38 16.70 -4.16
N ASN A 5 6.82 16.69 -5.36
CA ASN A 5 5.70 15.83 -5.74
C ASN A 5 6.25 14.59 -6.48
N ILE A 6 5.71 13.41 -6.18
CA ILE A 6 6.07 12.12 -6.78
C ILE A 6 4.96 11.57 -7.70
N GLY A 7 4.13 12.45 -8.23
CA GLY A 7 3.00 12.14 -9.10
C GLY A 7 1.67 12.73 -8.60
N ALA A 8 0.65 12.59 -9.44
CA ALA A 8 -0.71 13.08 -9.14
C ALA A 8 -1.54 12.10 -8.27
N GLY A 9 -1.13 10.84 -8.15
CA GLY A 9 -1.83 9.81 -7.38
C GLY A 9 -1.36 9.74 -5.92
N GLN A 10 -2.21 9.18 -5.05
CA GLN A 10 -1.87 8.91 -3.66
C GLN A 10 -1.20 7.54 -3.55
N TYR A 11 0.07 7.52 -3.13
CA TYR A 11 0.80 6.28 -2.86
C TYR A 11 0.61 5.85 -1.41
N THR A 12 0.75 4.54 -1.14
CA THR A 12 1.05 4.05 0.21
C THR A 12 2.42 4.56 0.65
N ILE A 13 2.71 4.51 1.96
CA ILE A 13 4.01 4.93 2.49
C ILE A 13 5.15 4.16 1.81
N ASP A 14 5.03 2.84 1.76
CA ASP A 14 5.99 1.96 1.10
C ASP A 14 6.12 2.23 -0.40
N GLY A 15 5.00 2.46 -1.08
CA GLY A 15 4.98 2.85 -2.49
C GLY A 15 5.71 4.17 -2.74
N ALA A 16 5.50 5.18 -1.88
CA ALA A 16 6.17 6.46 -1.98
C ALA A 16 7.69 6.34 -1.76
N VAL A 17 8.11 5.54 -0.77
CA VAL A 17 9.54 5.27 -0.51
C VAL A 17 10.17 4.55 -1.69
N TYR A 18 9.48 3.57 -2.29
CA TYR A 18 9.96 2.88 -3.49
C TYR A 18 10.17 3.84 -4.66
N VAL A 19 9.18 4.68 -4.97
CA VAL A 19 9.26 5.68 -6.04
C VAL A 19 10.42 6.65 -5.80
N ALA A 20 10.54 7.19 -4.58
CA ALA A 20 11.63 8.09 -4.22
C ALA A 20 13.01 7.42 -4.38
N SER A 21 13.11 6.14 -4.02
CA SER A 21 14.34 5.35 -4.18
C SER A 21 14.72 5.15 -5.65
N GLU A 22 13.76 4.86 -6.51
CA GLU A 22 13.99 4.71 -7.96
C GLU A 22 14.41 6.03 -8.62
N VAL A 23 13.77 7.14 -8.22
CA VAL A 23 14.18 8.49 -8.68
C VAL A 23 15.59 8.82 -8.21
N ALA A 24 15.95 8.48 -6.97
CA ALA A 24 17.31 8.68 -6.45
C ALA A 24 18.35 7.83 -7.20
N ARG A 25 17.96 6.69 -7.77
CA ARG A 25 18.80 5.85 -8.64
C ARG A 25 18.91 6.38 -10.08
N GLY A 26 18.26 7.51 -10.38
CA GLY A 26 18.36 8.19 -11.67
C GLY A 26 17.23 7.86 -12.66
N LYS A 27 16.22 7.07 -12.26
CA LYS A 27 15.02 6.90 -13.10
C LYS A 27 14.18 8.17 -13.11
N ARG A 28 13.56 8.47 -14.24
CA ARG A 28 12.56 9.52 -14.31
C ARG A 28 11.24 9.02 -13.76
N LEU A 29 10.44 9.93 -13.21
CA LEU A 29 9.16 9.57 -12.57
C LEU A 29 8.17 8.93 -13.55
N ASP A 30 8.18 9.35 -14.82
CA ASP A 30 7.36 8.82 -15.91
C ASP A 30 7.81 7.42 -16.38
N GLU A 31 9.01 6.97 -16.00
CA GLU A 31 9.52 5.63 -16.30
C GLU A 31 9.15 4.60 -15.24
N ILE A 32 8.58 5.03 -14.10
CA ILE A 32 8.20 4.14 -13.01
C ILE A 32 6.77 3.67 -13.26
N PRO A 33 6.56 2.40 -13.66
CA PRO A 33 5.23 1.88 -13.90
C PRO A 33 4.44 1.81 -12.60
N PHE A 34 3.13 2.02 -12.69
CA PHE A 34 2.21 1.96 -11.55
C PHE A 34 0.86 1.40 -11.96
N VAL A 35 0.09 0.96 -10.97
CA VAL A 35 -1.33 0.65 -11.09
C VAL A 35 -2.12 1.50 -10.10
N ASP A 36 -3.30 1.94 -10.52
CA ASP A 36 -4.25 2.65 -9.68
C ASP A 36 -5.29 1.66 -9.15
N GLY A 37 -5.37 1.54 -7.82
CA GLY A 37 -6.21 0.57 -7.15
C GLY A 37 -5.57 -0.81 -7.07
N LEU A 38 -5.72 -1.45 -5.91
CA LEU A 38 -5.37 -2.86 -5.72
C LEU A 38 -6.55 -3.59 -5.12
N THR A 39 -6.99 -4.68 -5.76
CA THR A 39 -8.01 -5.57 -5.19
C THR A 39 -7.31 -6.78 -4.61
N LEU A 40 -7.54 -7.04 -3.32
CA LEU A 40 -7.11 -8.25 -2.63
C LEU A 40 -8.34 -9.13 -2.41
N THR A 41 -8.23 -10.42 -2.73
CA THR A 41 -9.32 -11.39 -2.57
C THR A 41 -9.00 -12.33 -1.41
N GLY A 42 -9.87 -12.34 -0.41
CA GLY A 42 -9.83 -13.27 0.72
C GLY A 42 -10.86 -14.39 0.58
N GLU A 43 -11.00 -15.21 1.63
CA GLU A 43 -12.01 -16.27 1.65
C GLU A 43 -13.42 -15.68 1.81
N GLY A 44 -14.09 -15.44 0.68
CA GLY A 44 -15.49 -14.98 0.65
C GLY A 44 -15.68 -13.47 0.66
N PHE A 45 -14.61 -12.69 0.60
CA PHE A 45 -14.65 -11.22 0.51
C PHE A 45 -13.56 -10.65 -0.39
N GLU A 46 -13.74 -9.39 -0.80
CA GLU A 46 -12.76 -8.64 -1.58
C GLU A 46 -12.52 -7.27 -0.92
N VAL A 47 -11.26 -6.86 -0.86
CA VAL A 47 -10.83 -5.57 -0.33
C VAL A 47 -10.26 -4.73 -1.46
N PHE A 48 -10.85 -3.56 -1.69
CA PHE A 48 -10.35 -2.59 -2.66
C PHE A 48 -9.55 -1.50 -1.97
N LEU A 49 -8.26 -1.40 -2.29
CA LEU A 49 -7.35 -0.38 -1.80
C LEU A 49 -7.21 0.73 -2.86
N PRO A 50 -7.76 1.94 -2.64
CA PRO A 50 -7.81 3.02 -3.63
C PRO A 50 -6.50 3.82 -3.70
N TYR A 51 -5.36 3.14 -3.58
CA TYR A 51 -4.03 3.75 -3.66
C TYR A 51 -3.35 3.42 -4.98
N ARG A 52 -2.34 4.22 -5.31
CA ARG A 52 -1.42 3.97 -6.40
C ARG A 52 -0.27 3.10 -5.90
N TYR A 53 -0.02 1.99 -6.60
CA TYR A 53 1.07 1.08 -6.30
C TYR A 53 2.09 1.11 -7.43
N PRO A 54 3.38 1.40 -7.15
CA PRO A 54 4.41 1.24 -8.15
C PRO A 54 4.60 -0.25 -8.47
N LEU A 55 4.92 -0.59 -9.72
CA LEU A 55 5.13 -1.97 -10.12
C LEU A 55 6.60 -2.36 -9.98
N ARG A 56 6.87 -3.39 -9.21
CA ARG A 56 8.16 -4.05 -9.11
C ARG A 56 8.07 -5.39 -9.82
N ASN A 57 8.85 -5.58 -10.89
CA ASN A 57 8.83 -6.79 -11.73
C ASN A 57 7.44 -7.14 -12.28
N GLY A 58 6.62 -6.12 -12.57
CA GLY A 58 5.25 -6.29 -13.09
C GLY A 58 4.18 -6.54 -12.04
N ALA A 59 4.54 -6.63 -10.74
CA ALA A 59 3.60 -6.78 -9.64
C ALA A 59 3.51 -5.50 -8.78
N PRO A 60 2.33 -5.16 -8.23
CA PRO A 60 2.16 -4.08 -7.26
C PRO A 60 3.12 -4.23 -6.07
N PHE A 61 3.84 -3.17 -5.74
CA PHE A 61 4.75 -3.14 -4.60
C PHE A 61 3.98 -2.95 -3.30
N ILE A 62 3.69 -4.07 -2.65
CA ILE A 62 3.04 -4.17 -1.35
C ILE A 62 3.67 -5.35 -0.61
N SER A 63 3.84 -5.25 0.71
CA SER A 63 4.44 -6.32 1.49
C SER A 63 3.48 -7.51 1.62
N GLU A 64 4.01 -8.74 1.64
CA GLU A 64 3.18 -9.93 1.87
C GLU A 64 2.58 -9.94 3.29
N GLU A 65 3.23 -9.28 4.24
CA GLU A 65 2.72 -9.09 5.60
C GLU A 65 1.49 -8.17 5.60
N GLU A 66 1.53 -7.05 4.89
CA GLU A 66 0.39 -6.14 4.75
C GLU A 66 -0.79 -6.82 4.06
N LYS A 67 -0.55 -7.63 3.01
CA LYS A 67 -1.62 -8.43 2.39
C LYS A 67 -2.24 -9.42 3.36
N ARG A 68 -1.40 -10.13 4.13
CA ARG A 68 -1.87 -11.12 5.11
C ARG A 68 -2.70 -10.45 6.20
N TYR A 69 -2.22 -9.33 6.76
CA TYR A 69 -2.95 -8.58 7.76
C TYR A 69 -4.34 -8.16 7.26
N ILE A 70 -4.41 -7.58 6.07
CA ILE A 70 -5.67 -7.13 5.46
C ILE A 70 -6.64 -8.31 5.23
N LEU A 71 -6.12 -9.49 4.89
CA LEU A 71 -6.94 -10.65 4.52
C LEU A 71 -7.28 -11.59 5.68
N GLU A 72 -6.50 -11.60 6.76
CA GLU A 72 -6.65 -12.58 7.85
C GLU A 72 -6.94 -11.93 9.20
N GLU A 73 -6.37 -10.76 9.48
CA GLU A 73 -6.32 -10.20 10.84
C GLU A 73 -7.19 -8.95 11.01
N LEU A 74 -7.58 -8.28 9.91
CA LEU A 74 -8.27 -6.99 9.94
C LEU A 74 -9.67 -7.08 10.57
N GLU A 75 -10.45 -8.13 10.25
CA GLU A 75 -11.78 -8.32 10.86
C GLU A 75 -11.69 -8.59 12.37
N GLU A 76 -10.70 -9.37 12.80
CA GLU A 76 -10.49 -9.68 14.21
C GLU A 76 -10.07 -8.42 14.98
N ASP A 77 -9.13 -7.64 14.44
CA ASP A 77 -8.66 -6.39 15.03
C ASP A 77 -9.79 -5.35 15.12
N GLU A 78 -10.63 -5.21 14.10
CA GLU A 78 -11.80 -4.31 14.14
C GLU A 78 -12.79 -4.72 15.24
N TYR A 79 -13.06 -6.02 15.39
CA TYR A 79 -13.92 -6.53 16.47
C TYR A 79 -13.31 -6.27 17.85
N GLN A 80 -12.00 -6.47 18.02
CA GLN A 80 -11.29 -6.18 19.27
C GLN A 80 -11.27 -4.68 19.59
N PHE A 81 -11.12 -3.82 18.58
CA PHE A 81 -11.16 -2.36 18.75
C PHE A 81 -12.55 -1.90 19.23
N LEU A 82 -13.61 -2.35 18.57
CA LEU A 82 -14.99 -2.00 18.93
C LEU A 82 -15.40 -2.55 20.31
N SER A 83 -14.93 -3.74 20.68
CA SER A 83 -15.32 -4.39 21.92
C SER A 83 -14.45 -4.03 23.13
N GLN A 84 -13.15 -3.77 22.94
CA GLN A 84 -12.17 -3.62 24.02
C GLN A 84 -11.39 -2.29 23.98
N GLY A 85 -11.55 -1.47 22.94
CA GLY A 85 -10.88 -0.17 22.83
C GLY A 85 -9.36 -0.27 22.65
N ARG A 86 -8.84 -1.43 22.23
CA ARG A 86 -7.42 -1.62 21.93
C ARG A 86 -7.12 -1.22 20.49
N PRO A 87 -6.19 -0.28 20.25
CA PRO A 87 -5.81 0.11 18.89
C PRO A 87 -5.22 -1.09 18.12
N PRO A 88 -5.45 -1.16 16.80
CA PRO A 88 -4.91 -2.22 15.95
C PRO A 88 -3.38 -2.27 16.00
N ALA A 89 -2.80 -3.44 15.74
CA ALA A 89 -1.38 -3.71 15.96
C ALA A 89 -0.45 -2.98 14.98
N ILE A 90 -0.97 -2.44 13.88
CA ILE A 90 -0.19 -1.84 12.80
C ILE A 90 -0.60 -0.37 12.62
N CYS A 91 0.35 0.53 12.92
CA CYS A 91 0.30 1.97 12.65
C CYS A 91 1.35 2.33 11.59
#